data_AF-A0A7S0ANP9-F1
#
_entry.id   AF-A0A7S0ANP9-F1
#
_cell.length_a   1.000
_cell.length_b   1.000
_cell.length_c   1.000
_cell.angle_alpha   90.00
_cell.angle_beta   90.00
_cell.angle_gamma   90.00
#
_symmetry.space_group_name_H-M   'P 1'
#
loop_
_entity.id
_entity.type
_entity.pdbx_description
1 polymer ?
#
loop_
_entity_poly.entity_id
_entity_poly.type
_entity_poly.pdbx_seq_one_letter_code
_entity_poly.pdbx_strand_id
1 'polypeptide(L)'
;GRITLVGDAAHSIRPASGLGGSLAFEDAALLSRLLSRNDKSGADVASRLRDFEELRLPRCKSISHDQTLRSTLAYKLGYGKIPSWDQRYQEWVFDGLDALPTPPVSEEEVFVDVLAQCK
;
A
#
# COMPACT_ATOMS: atom_id res chain seq x y z
N GLY A 1 19.43 4.25 -8.24
CA GLY A 1 20.13 5.46 -8.72
C GLY A 1 20.02 6.55 -7.68
N ARG A 2 20.11 7.85 -8.05
CA ARG A 2 19.80 8.99 -7.14
C ARG A 2 18.42 9.60 -7.39
N ILE A 3 17.54 8.86 -8.06
CA ILE A 3 16.18 9.25 -8.40
C ILE A 3 15.30 8.08 -7.97
N THR A 4 14.18 8.39 -7.32
CA THR A 4 13.10 7.44 -7.00
C THR A 4 11.75 8.11 -7.27
N LEU A 5 10.69 7.31 -7.36
CA LEU A 5 9.32 7.78 -7.57
C LEU A 5 8.56 7.71 -6.24
N VAL A 6 7.60 8.61 -6.04
CA VAL A 6 6.72 8.66 -4.86
C VAL A 6 5.29 9.01 -5.29
N GLY A 7 4.32 8.72 -4.43
CA GLY A 7 2.91 8.99 -4.68
C GLY A 7 2.40 8.30 -5.95
N ASP A 8 1.48 8.96 -6.66
CA ASP A 8 0.88 8.42 -7.89
C ASP A 8 1.90 8.09 -8.99
N ALA A 9 3.05 8.77 -9.02
CA ALA A 9 4.12 8.45 -9.96
C ALA A 9 4.71 7.04 -9.73
N ALA A 10 4.69 6.55 -8.49
CA ALA A 10 5.18 5.22 -8.11
C ALA A 10 4.05 4.18 -8.03
N HIS A 11 2.90 4.56 -7.48
CA HIS A 11 1.84 3.63 -7.10
C HIS A 11 0.45 4.22 -7.28
N SER A 12 0.13 4.71 -8.47
CA SER A 12 -1.25 5.07 -8.79
C SER A 12 -2.20 3.89 -8.55
N ILE A 13 -3.20 4.09 -7.69
CA ILE A 13 -4.18 3.09 -7.28
C ILE A 13 -5.59 3.49 -7.70
N ARG A 14 -6.49 2.50 -7.81
CA ARG A 14 -7.90 2.81 -8.05
C ARG A 14 -8.51 3.51 -6.83
N PRO A 15 -9.39 4.51 -7.02
CA PRO A 15 -9.90 5.34 -5.93
C PRO A 15 -11.05 4.68 -5.14
N ALA A 16 -11.00 3.37 -4.87
CA ALA A 16 -12.10 2.66 -4.19
C ALA A 16 -12.29 3.13 -2.74
N SER A 17 -11.21 3.49 -2.06
CA SER A 17 -11.20 3.86 -0.64
C SER A 17 -10.43 5.17 -0.37
N GLY A 18 -10.07 5.92 -1.41
CA GLY A 18 -9.43 7.24 -1.27
C GLY A 18 -8.01 7.23 -0.68
N LEU A 19 -7.27 6.12 -0.76
CA LEU A 19 -5.99 5.95 -0.07
C LEU A 19 -4.78 6.61 -0.74
N GLY A 20 -4.89 7.13 -1.97
CA GLY A 20 -3.73 7.63 -2.73
C GLY A 20 -2.99 8.77 -2.01
N GLY A 21 -3.73 9.70 -1.39
CA GLY A 21 -3.15 10.78 -0.61
C GLY A 21 -2.39 10.28 0.63
N SER A 22 -3.00 9.37 1.39
CA SER A 22 -2.36 8.78 2.58
C SER A 22 -1.07 8.05 2.23
N LEU A 23 -1.05 7.28 1.14
CA LEU A 23 0.16 6.60 0.66
C LEU A 23 1.27 7.56 0.24
N ALA A 24 0.92 8.68 -0.41
CA ALA A 24 1.89 9.72 -0.76
C ALA A 24 2.48 10.39 0.49
N PHE A 25 1.68 10.60 1.54
CA PHE A 25 2.18 11.12 2.82
C PHE A 25 3.07 10.12 3.56
N GLU A 26 2.72 8.82 3.55
CA GLU A 26 3.59 7.76 4.07
C GLU A 26 4.95 7.77 3.36
N ASP A 27 4.98 7.94 2.02
CA ASP A 27 6.22 8.03 1.26
C ASP A 27 7.08 9.21 1.71
N ALA A 28 6.47 10.41 1.79
CA ALA A 28 7.19 11.62 2.20
C ALA A 28 7.77 11.48 3.61
N ALA A 29 6.99 10.95 4.55
CA ALA A 29 7.42 10.74 5.93
C ALA A 29 8.58 9.73 6.02
N LEU A 30 8.47 8.58 5.36
CA LEU A 30 9.52 7.56 5.39
C LEU A 30 10.79 8.02 4.69
N LEU A 31 10.66 8.61 3.49
CA LEU A 31 11.79 9.12 2.73
C LEU A 31 12.54 10.20 3.51
N SER A 32 11.82 11.14 4.15
CA SER A 32 12.44 12.13 5.03
C SER A 32 13.18 11.47 6.20
N ARG A 33 12.57 10.48 6.88
CA ARG A 33 13.23 9.76 7.98
C ARG A 33 14.53 9.10 7.52
N LEU A 34 14.53 8.45 6.36
CA LEU A 34 15.71 7.76 5.82
C LEU A 34 16.81 8.74 5.40
N LEU A 35 16.45 9.83 4.69
CA LEU A 35 17.41 10.83 4.23
C LEU A 35 18.03 11.66 5.36
N SER A 36 17.28 11.89 6.45
CA SER A 36 17.75 12.63 7.62
C SER A 36 18.55 11.80 8.62
N ARG A 37 18.73 10.49 8.40
CA ARG A 37 19.57 9.65 9.27
C ARG A 37 21.04 10.10 9.17
N ASN A 38 21.56 10.64 10.28
CA ASN A 38 22.98 10.86 10.46
C ASN A 38 23.64 9.56 10.95
N ASP A 39 23.91 8.65 10.03
CA ASP A 39 24.68 7.45 10.33
C ASP A 39 26.19 7.70 10.12
N LYS A 40 27.00 7.18 11.06
CA LYS A 40 28.46 7.20 10.94
C LYS A 40 28.99 6.29 9.81
N SER A 41 28.10 5.52 9.18
CA SER A 41 28.40 4.55 8.12
C SER A 41 28.71 5.19 6.77
N GLY A 42 28.35 6.46 6.57
CA GLY A 42 28.55 7.14 5.28
C GLY A 42 27.63 6.63 4.17
N ALA A 43 26.47 6.06 4.51
CA ALA A 43 25.51 5.57 3.52
C ALA A 43 25.14 6.70 2.54
N ASP A 44 25.28 6.44 1.24
CA ASP A 44 24.99 7.43 0.23
C ASP A 44 23.47 7.55 -0.03
N VAL A 45 23.08 8.64 -0.70
CA VAL A 45 21.67 8.88 -1.06
C VAL A 45 21.08 7.69 -1.82
N ALA A 46 21.84 7.07 -2.72
CA ALA A 46 21.36 5.96 -3.54
C ALA A 46 20.99 4.72 -2.69
N SER A 47 21.73 4.45 -1.61
CA SER A 47 21.40 3.37 -0.68
C SER A 47 20.11 3.66 0.08
N ARG A 48 19.94 4.88 0.59
CA ARG A 48 18.72 5.25 1.33
C ARG A 48 17.47 5.23 0.45
N LEU A 49 17.60 5.53 -0.84
CA LEU A 49 16.50 5.37 -1.79
C LEU A 49 16.14 3.90 -2.02
N ARG A 50 17.12 2.98 -2.00
CA ARG A 50 16.82 1.53 -2.08
C ARG A 50 16.09 1.05 -0.84
N ASP A 51 16.56 1.45 0.35
CA ASP A 51 15.89 1.10 1.61
C ASP A 51 14.44 1.60 1.62
N PHE A 52 14.20 2.81 1.09
CA PHE A 52 12.87 3.37 0.90
C PHE A 52 12.00 2.48 -0.01
N GLU A 53 12.50 2.12 -1.18
CA GLU A 53 11.79 1.27 -2.14
C GLU A 53 11.48 -0.12 -1.56
N GLU A 54 12.44 -0.74 -0.87
CA GLU A 54 12.28 -2.05 -0.24
C GLU A 54 11.20 -2.05 0.84
N LEU A 55 11.13 -0.98 1.65
CA LEU A 55 10.13 -0.85 2.71
C LEU A 55 8.73 -0.50 2.15
N ARG A 56 8.65 0.25 1.04
CA ARG A 56 7.36 0.72 0.50
C ARG A 56 6.70 -0.21 -0.48
N LEU A 57 7.47 -0.85 -1.36
CA LEU A 57 6.93 -1.63 -2.48
C LEU A 57 5.94 -2.72 -2.05
N PRO A 58 6.20 -3.55 -1.01
CA PRO A 58 5.27 -4.59 -0.60
C PRO A 58 3.92 -4.02 -0.14
N ARG A 59 3.96 -2.96 0.68
CA ARG A 59 2.77 -2.31 1.23
C ARG A 59 1.93 -1.66 0.15
N CYS A 60 2.53 -0.87 -0.74
CA CYS A 60 1.80 -0.23 -1.83
C CYS A 60 1.18 -1.25 -2.80
N LYS A 61 1.85 -2.39 -3.03
CA LYS A 61 1.32 -3.47 -3.89
C LYS A 61 0.10 -4.15 -3.28
N SER A 62 0.13 -4.51 -1.99
CA SER A 62 -1.01 -5.10 -1.30
C SER A 62 -2.23 -4.17 -1.36
N ILE A 63 -2.06 -2.90 -0.98
CA ILE A 63 -3.15 -1.92 -1.04
C ILE A 63 -3.65 -1.72 -2.47
N SER A 64 -2.76 -1.61 -3.46
CA SER A 64 -3.15 -1.50 -4.87
C SER A 64 -3.99 -2.70 -5.35
N HIS A 65 -3.64 -3.91 -4.91
CA HIS A 65 -4.37 -5.12 -5.24
C HIS A 65 -5.78 -5.13 -4.62
N ASP A 66 -5.91 -4.82 -3.32
CA ASP A 66 -7.20 -4.67 -2.64
C ASP A 66 -8.08 -3.64 -3.37
N GLN A 67 -7.55 -2.45 -3.66
CA GLN A 67 -8.31 -1.39 -4.33
C GLN A 67 -8.74 -1.77 -5.75
N THR A 68 -7.93 -2.57 -6.44
CA THR A 68 -8.27 -3.13 -7.76
C THR A 68 -9.39 -4.14 -7.67
N LEU A 69 -9.32 -5.09 -6.72
CA LEU A 69 -10.37 -6.08 -6.49
C LEU A 69 -11.69 -5.41 -6.12
N ARG A 70 -11.66 -4.48 -5.14
CA ARG A 70 -12.84 -3.70 -4.71
C ARG A 70 -13.50 -2.99 -5.87
N SER A 71 -12.72 -2.24 -6.66
CA SER A 71 -13.26 -1.51 -7.80
C SER A 71 -13.85 -2.44 -8.86
N THR A 72 -13.13 -3.52 -9.18
CA THR A 72 -13.54 -4.47 -10.23
C THR A 72 -14.81 -5.20 -9.83
N LEU A 73 -14.89 -5.66 -8.59
CA LEU A 73 -16.07 -6.36 -8.07
C LEU A 73 -17.24 -5.39 -7.91
N ALA A 74 -17.00 -4.15 -7.46
CA ALA A 74 -18.06 -3.14 -7.35
C ALA A 74 -18.71 -2.86 -8.70
N TYR A 75 -17.90 -2.79 -9.76
CA TYR A 75 -18.40 -2.64 -11.13
C TYR A 75 -19.24 -3.85 -11.59
N LYS A 76 -18.83 -5.08 -11.26
CA LYS A 76 -19.50 -6.31 -11.71
C LYS A 76 -20.76 -6.65 -10.92
N LEU A 77 -20.71 -6.48 -9.61
CA LEU A 77 -21.73 -7.01 -8.67
C LEU A 77 -22.51 -5.90 -7.95
N GLY A 78 -22.06 -4.64 -8.08
CA GLY A 78 -22.61 -3.50 -7.35
C GLY A 78 -21.91 -3.25 -6.01
N TYR A 79 -21.81 -1.97 -5.63
CA TYR A 79 -21.12 -1.53 -4.41
C TYR A 79 -21.63 -2.20 -3.12
N GLY A 80 -22.94 -2.48 -3.02
CA GLY A 80 -23.53 -3.12 -1.83
C GLY A 80 -23.15 -4.59 -1.64
N LYS A 81 -22.43 -5.21 -2.57
CA LYS A 81 -21.95 -6.60 -2.48
C LYS A 81 -20.48 -6.70 -2.07
N ILE A 82 -19.79 -5.58 -1.91
CA ILE A 82 -18.38 -5.57 -1.55
C ILE A 82 -18.24 -5.62 -0.04
N PRO A 83 -17.52 -6.60 0.51
CA PRO A 83 -17.31 -6.68 1.95
C PRO A 83 -16.54 -5.45 2.44
N SER A 84 -16.78 -5.08 3.70
CA SER A 84 -15.87 -4.18 4.41
C SER A 84 -14.45 -4.77 4.45
N TRP A 85 -13.45 -3.98 4.83
CA TRP A 85 -12.15 -4.57 5.15
C TRP A 85 -12.30 -5.56 6.31
N ASP A 86 -11.53 -6.65 6.26
CA ASP A 86 -11.24 -7.44 7.47
C ASP A 86 -10.64 -6.49 8.51
N GLN A 87 -11.06 -6.64 9.77
CA GLN A 87 -10.67 -5.71 10.82
C GLN A 87 -9.14 -5.60 10.96
N ARG A 88 -8.40 -6.72 10.87
CA ARG A 88 -6.94 -6.73 10.99
C ARG A 88 -6.30 -6.02 9.80
N TYR A 89 -6.86 -6.19 8.60
CA TYR A 89 -6.40 -5.46 7.42
C TYR A 89 -6.64 -3.96 7.56
N GLN A 90 -7.81 -3.56 8.05
CA GLN A 90 -8.12 -2.15 8.28
C GLN A 90 -7.16 -1.52 9.30
N GLU A 91 -6.90 -2.20 10.42
CA GLU A 91 -5.92 -1.77 11.42
C GLU A 91 -4.53 -1.63 10.79
N TRP A 92 -4.09 -2.63 10.01
CA TRP A 92 -2.82 -2.57 9.29
C TRP A 92 -2.73 -1.41 8.28
N VAL A 93 -3.82 -1.07 7.58
CA VAL A 93 -3.87 0.11 6.71
C VAL A 93 -3.71 1.38 7.55
N PHE A 94 -4.43 1.51 8.66
CA PHE A 94 -4.42 2.72 9.50
C PHE A 94 -3.16 2.91 10.33
N ASP A 95 -2.46 1.83 10.69
CA ASP A 95 -1.16 1.89 11.37
C ASP A 95 -0.05 2.49 10.47
N GLY A 96 -0.29 2.61 9.16
CA GLY A 96 0.59 3.38 8.29
C GLY A 96 2.01 2.82 8.23
N LEU A 97 2.97 3.67 8.61
CA LEU A 97 4.39 3.32 8.69
C LEU A 97 4.74 2.47 9.92
N ASP A 98 3.85 2.40 10.91
CA ASP A 98 4.07 1.62 12.14
C ASP A 98 3.51 0.19 12.02
N ALA A 99 2.87 -0.11 10.88
CA ALA A 99 2.33 -1.42 10.57
C ALA A 99 3.42 -2.48 10.34
N LEU A 100 3.05 -3.77 10.51
CA LEU A 100 3.92 -4.89 10.14
C LEU A 100 4.28 -4.86 8.64
N PRO A 101 5.44 -5.40 8.22
CA PRO A 101 5.88 -5.35 6.81
C PRO A 101 4.93 -6.05 5.83
N THR A 102 4.19 -7.05 6.30
CA THR A 102 3.23 -7.84 5.52
C THR A 102 1.83 -7.66 6.07
N PRO A 103 0.80 -7.65 5.19
CA PRO A 103 -0.58 -7.58 5.64
C PRO A 103 -0.93 -8.84 6.47
N PRO A 104 -1.82 -8.71 7.48
CA PRO A 104 -2.18 -9.81 8.38
C PRO A 104 -3.13 -10.84 7.75
N VAL A 105 -3.71 -10.52 6.59
CA VAL A 105 -4.59 -11.38 5.79
C VAL A 105 -4.32 -11.15 4.32
N SER A 106 -4.50 -12.18 3.49
CA SER A 106 -4.48 -12.01 2.04
C SER A 106 -5.82 -11.44 1.55
N GLU A 107 -5.78 -10.61 0.51
CA GLU A 107 -6.99 -10.09 -0.12
C GLU A 107 -7.83 -11.23 -0.73
N GLU A 108 -7.17 -12.29 -1.21
CA GLU A 108 -7.82 -13.48 -1.77
C GLU A 108 -8.69 -14.21 -0.75
N GLU A 109 -8.27 -14.28 0.51
CA GLU A 109 -9.08 -14.83 1.60
C GLU A 109 -10.33 -13.98 1.88
N VAL A 110 -10.19 -12.66 1.85
CA VAL A 110 -11.30 -11.72 2.14
C VAL A 110 -12.32 -11.69 1.01
N PHE A 111 -11.87 -11.79 -0.24
CA PHE A 111 -12.74 -11.72 -1.42
C PHE A 111 -13.21 -13.09 -1.93
N VAL A 112 -12.83 -14.21 -1.30
CA VAL A 112 -13.06 -15.57 -1.82
C VAL A 112 -14.52 -15.82 -2.23
N ASP A 113 -15.47 -15.48 -1.36
CA ASP A 113 -16.90 -15.72 -1.58
C ASP A 113 -17.48 -14.86 -2.70
N VAL A 114 -16.95 -13.65 -2.86
CA VAL A 114 -17.40 -12.67 -3.86
C VAL A 114 -16.78 -13.01 -5.23
N LEU A 115 -15.53 -13.45 -5.24
CA LEU A 115 -14.85 -13.94 -6.43
C LEU A 115 -15.53 -15.20 -6.99
N ALA A 116 -16.04 -16.08 -6.12
CA ALA A 116 -16.80 -17.26 -6.54
C ALA A 116 -18.10 -16.92 -7.29
N GLN A 117 -18.73 -15.78 -6.99
CA GLN A 117 -19.95 -15.31 -7.66
C GLN A 117 -19.69 -14.72 -9.07
N CYS A 118 -18.42 -14.46 -9.41
CA CYS A 118 -18.02 -13.89 -10.71
C CYS A 118 -17.62 -14.95 -11.74
N LYS A 119 -17.71 -16.25 -11.40
CA LYS A 119 -17.48 -17.38 -12.32
C LYS A 119 -18.76 -17.74 -13.06
#